data_AF-A0A917WLT5-F1
#
_entry.id   AF-A0A917WLT5-F1
#
_cell.length_a   1.000
_cell.length_b   1.000
_cell.length_c   1.000
_cell.angle_alpha   90.00
_cell.angle_beta   90.00
_cell.angle_gamma   90.00
#
_symmetry.space_group_name_H-M   'P 1'
#
loop_
_entity.id
_entity.type
_entity.pdbx_description
1 polymer ?
#
loop_
_entity_poly.entity_id
_entity_poly.type
_entity_poly.pdbx_seq_one_letter_code
_entity_poly.pdbx_strand_id
1 'polypeptide(L)'
;MGCLGDDALDARGPVNQVADSAALTDAGQPIRFTPHDFRRLFSTDIVGAGLPLHIAATLLGHLSLETTRGYTAVFPDQVLTAHQHFIERRRTKRPAGELRPATDTEWTEFENHFLLRKVALGDCHRPYGTPCVHEHACTRCPFLVVDPAQLGRVEDMTVNAQARLVEARERNWLGEVSALEQSLEHLHRRQREMTSKLQQSV
;
A
#
# COMPACT_ATOMS: atom_id res chain seq x y z
N MET A 1 -4.83 -72.81 -11.37
CA MET A 1 -6.16 -72.23 -11.70
C MET A 1 -6.33 -71.04 -10.76
N GLY A 2 -5.92 -69.81 -11.08
CA GLY A 2 -6.07 -69.11 -12.34
C GLY A 2 -7.39 -68.33 -12.35
N CYS A 3 -7.60 -67.43 -11.38
CA CYS A 3 -8.70 -66.46 -11.37
C CYS A 3 -8.05 -65.07 -11.47
N LEU A 4 -7.94 -64.55 -12.69
CA LEU A 4 -8.86 -63.57 -13.30
C LEU A 4 -8.53 -62.16 -12.79
N GLY A 5 -8.06 -61.35 -13.74
CA GLY A 5 -7.47 -60.04 -13.51
C GLY A 5 -8.49 -59.00 -13.07
N ASP A 6 -8.08 -58.23 -12.07
CA ASP A 6 -8.65 -56.93 -11.77
C ASP A 6 -7.94 -55.87 -12.62
N ASP A 7 -8.31 -55.79 -13.90
CA ASP A 7 -8.14 -54.59 -14.72
C ASP A 7 -9.11 -53.51 -14.19
N ALA A 8 -8.84 -53.01 -12.99
CA ALA A 8 -9.48 -51.81 -12.48
C ALA A 8 -8.83 -50.60 -13.19
N LEU A 9 -9.59 -49.95 -14.07
CA LEU A 9 -9.27 -48.69 -14.73
C LEU A 9 -8.79 -47.62 -13.73
N ASP A 10 -7.47 -47.58 -13.49
CA ASP A 10 -6.80 -46.46 -12.86
C ASP A 10 -6.76 -45.31 -13.89
N ALA A 11 -7.52 -44.24 -13.65
CA ALA A 11 -7.54 -43.05 -14.49
C ALA A 11 -6.16 -42.36 -14.64
N ARG A 12 -5.15 -42.81 -13.89
CA ARG A 12 -3.74 -42.38 -14.04
C ARG A 12 -3.01 -43.07 -15.19
N GLY A 13 -3.54 -44.18 -15.73
CA GLY A 13 -2.86 -45.04 -16.69
C GLY A 13 -2.64 -44.40 -18.07
N PRO A 14 -3.68 -43.94 -18.78
CA PRO A 14 -3.55 -43.56 -20.19
C PRO A 14 -2.69 -42.32 -20.44
N VAL A 15 -2.86 -41.27 -19.62
CA VAL A 15 -2.10 -40.01 -19.80
C VAL A 15 -0.61 -40.21 -19.50
N ASN A 16 -0.28 -40.95 -18.44
CA ASN A 16 1.11 -41.23 -18.11
C ASN A 16 1.76 -42.18 -19.12
N GLN A 17 1.01 -43.15 -19.67
CA GLN A 17 1.49 -43.99 -20.78
C GLN A 17 1.80 -43.16 -22.03
N VAL A 18 0.95 -42.20 -22.38
CA VAL A 18 1.21 -41.27 -23.49
C VAL A 18 2.46 -40.44 -23.20
N ALA A 19 2.57 -39.88 -21.99
CA ALA A 19 3.75 -39.11 -21.57
C ALA A 19 5.05 -39.93 -21.64
N ASP A 20 5.01 -41.19 -21.21
CA ASP A 20 6.13 -42.13 -21.30
C ASP A 20 6.49 -42.43 -22.76
N SER A 21 5.49 -42.72 -23.61
CA SER A 21 5.71 -43.00 -25.04
C SER A 21 6.28 -41.80 -25.80
N ALA A 22 5.93 -40.59 -25.36
CA ALA A 22 6.44 -39.34 -25.90
C ALA A 22 7.77 -38.89 -25.27
N ALA A 23 8.33 -39.68 -24.33
CA ALA A 23 9.54 -39.37 -23.58
C ALA A 23 9.54 -37.96 -22.95
N LEU A 24 8.39 -37.53 -22.41
CA LEU A 24 8.25 -36.22 -21.78
C LEU A 24 9.07 -36.15 -20.49
N THR A 25 9.94 -35.15 -20.40
CA THR A 25 10.79 -34.91 -19.23
C THR A 25 10.73 -33.46 -18.79
N ASP A 26 10.89 -33.23 -17.49
CA ASP A 26 11.10 -31.93 -16.88
C ASP A 26 12.40 -31.96 -16.08
N ALA A 27 13.30 -31.01 -16.33
CA ALA A 27 14.65 -30.97 -15.77
C ALA A 27 15.42 -32.32 -15.83
N GLY A 28 15.18 -33.12 -16.88
CA GLY A 28 15.80 -34.43 -17.07
C GLY A 28 15.15 -35.59 -16.30
N GLN A 29 13.99 -35.39 -15.67
CA GLN A 29 13.21 -36.43 -15.00
C GLN A 29 11.91 -36.73 -15.76
N PRO A 30 11.46 -38.00 -15.88
CA PRO A 30 10.19 -38.34 -16.49
C PRO A 30 9.01 -37.66 -15.79
N ILE A 31 8.11 -37.07 -16.57
CA ILE A 31 6.93 -36.40 -16.01
C ILE A 31 5.90 -37.44 -15.57
N ARG A 32 5.26 -37.20 -14.42
CA ARG A 32 4.14 -37.98 -13.91
C ARG A 32 2.98 -37.05 -13.60
N PHE A 33 1.91 -37.16 -14.39
CA PHE A 33 0.69 -36.39 -14.19
C PHE A 33 -0.22 -37.04 -13.16
N THR A 34 -0.79 -36.19 -12.31
CA THR A 34 -1.84 -36.52 -11.37
C THR A 34 -3.11 -35.73 -11.71
N PRO A 35 -4.30 -36.18 -11.27
CA PRO A 35 -5.53 -35.39 -11.43
C PRO A 35 -5.43 -33.97 -10.83
N HIS A 36 -4.59 -33.79 -9.81
CA HIS A 36 -4.36 -32.50 -9.19
C HIS A 36 -3.63 -31.51 -10.10
N ASP A 37 -2.78 -31.99 -11.01
CA ASP A 37 -2.05 -31.13 -11.96
C ASP A 37 -3.01 -30.51 -12.98
N PHE A 38 -4.01 -31.26 -13.44
CA PHE A 38 -5.07 -30.74 -14.29
C PHE A 38 -5.94 -29.72 -13.56
N ARG A 39 -6.26 -29.97 -12.29
CA ARG A 39 -6.97 -28.99 -11.45
C ARG A 39 -6.14 -27.70 -11.31
N ARG A 40 -4.83 -27.80 -11.10
CA ARG A 40 -3.91 -26.65 -11.05
C ARG A 40 -3.95 -25.86 -12.36
N LEU A 41 -3.71 -26.52 -13.49
CA LEU A 41 -3.68 -25.88 -14.82
C LEU A 41 -4.99 -25.16 -15.12
N PHE A 42 -6.13 -25.85 -14.93
CA PHE A 42 -7.45 -25.26 -15.14
C PHE A 42 -7.70 -24.04 -14.25
N SER A 43 -7.38 -24.14 -12.95
CA SER A 43 -7.62 -23.06 -11.99
C SER A 43 -6.77 -21.82 -12.27
N THR A 44 -5.49 -22.04 -12.61
CA THR A 44 -4.58 -20.96 -12.99
C THR A 44 -5.06 -20.26 -14.26
N ASP A 45 -5.49 -21.02 -15.27
CA ASP A 45 -5.93 -20.48 -16.56
C ASP A 45 -7.19 -19.62 -16.43
N ILE A 46 -8.25 -20.13 -15.78
CA ILE A 46 -9.51 -19.38 -15.66
C ILE A 46 -9.35 -18.09 -14.86
N VAL A 47 -8.54 -18.11 -13.78
CA VAL A 47 -8.29 -16.90 -13.00
C VAL A 47 -7.36 -15.94 -13.74
N GLY A 48 -6.34 -16.47 -14.44
CA GLY A 48 -5.47 -15.68 -15.32
C GLY A 48 -6.25 -14.98 -16.45
N ALA A 49 -7.29 -15.62 -16.97
CA ALA A 49 -8.23 -15.04 -17.94
C ALA A 49 -9.19 -14.00 -17.33
N GLY A 50 -9.10 -13.72 -16.03
CA GLY A 50 -9.86 -12.68 -15.33
C GLY A 50 -11.14 -13.17 -14.64
N LEU A 51 -11.35 -14.48 -14.51
CA LEU A 51 -12.47 -14.99 -13.73
C LEU A 51 -12.28 -14.63 -12.25
N PRO A 52 -13.27 -13.99 -11.59
CA PRO A 52 -13.19 -13.68 -10.17
C PRO A 52 -12.92 -14.92 -9.31
N LEU A 53 -11.99 -14.79 -8.35
CA LEU A 53 -11.52 -15.89 -7.51
C LEU A 53 -12.65 -16.65 -6.78
N HIS A 54 -13.70 -15.94 -6.36
CA HIS A 54 -14.85 -16.56 -5.71
C HIS A 54 -15.69 -17.42 -6.66
N ILE A 55 -15.80 -17.04 -7.94
CA ILE A 55 -16.47 -17.86 -8.96
C ILE A 55 -15.63 -19.09 -9.28
N ALA A 56 -14.31 -18.92 -9.44
CA ALA A 56 -13.38 -20.03 -9.62
C ALA A 56 -13.47 -21.03 -8.45
N ALA A 57 -13.53 -20.54 -7.21
CA ALA A 57 -13.70 -21.37 -6.02
C ALA A 57 -15.02 -22.16 -6.04
N THR A 58 -16.12 -21.53 -6.47
CA THR A 58 -17.43 -22.19 -6.63
C THR A 58 -17.38 -23.30 -7.68
N LEU A 59 -16.76 -23.06 -8.84
CA LEU A 59 -16.61 -24.08 -9.90
C LEU A 59 -15.80 -25.29 -9.42
N LEU A 60 -14.81 -25.07 -8.57
CA LEU A 60 -13.95 -26.11 -8.03
C LEU A 60 -14.53 -26.80 -6.78
N GLY A 61 -15.65 -26.32 -6.26
CA GLY A 61 -16.28 -26.84 -5.05
C GLY A 61 -15.50 -26.55 -3.77
N HIS A 62 -14.69 -25.49 -3.74
CA HIS A 62 -13.91 -25.13 -2.56
C HIS A 62 -14.77 -24.38 -1.54
N LEU A 63 -14.75 -24.84 -0.28
CA LEU A 63 -15.42 -24.17 0.85
C LEU A 63 -14.69 -22.92 1.33
N SER A 64 -13.42 -22.76 0.96
CA SER A 64 -12.58 -21.62 1.34
C SER A 64 -11.88 -21.02 0.13
N LEU A 65 -11.88 -19.69 0.07
CA LEU A 65 -11.11 -18.94 -0.94
C LEU A 65 -9.60 -19.16 -0.79
N GLU A 66 -9.11 -19.46 0.42
CA GLU A 66 -7.69 -19.76 0.66
C GLU A 66 -7.22 -20.96 -0.16
N THR A 67 -8.05 -22.01 -0.26
CA THR A 67 -7.75 -23.21 -1.07
C THR A 67 -7.59 -22.87 -2.56
N THR A 68 -8.35 -21.89 -3.04
CA THR A 68 -8.28 -21.45 -4.44
C THR A 68 -7.15 -20.45 -4.69
N ARG A 69 -6.81 -19.64 -3.67
CA ARG A 69 -5.72 -18.64 -3.76
C ARG A 69 -4.37 -19.28 -4.05
N GLY A 70 -4.15 -20.53 -3.64
CA GLY A 70 -2.94 -21.29 -3.99
C GLY A 70 -2.72 -21.50 -5.49
N TYR A 71 -3.75 -21.31 -6.33
CA TYR A 71 -3.65 -21.40 -7.78
C TYR A 71 -3.42 -20.03 -8.46
N THR A 72 -3.48 -18.94 -7.70
CA THR A 72 -3.25 -17.59 -8.22
C THR A 72 -1.87 -17.10 -7.81
N ALA A 73 -0.95 -17.02 -8.76
CA ALA A 73 0.24 -16.20 -8.59
C ALA A 73 -0.17 -14.74 -8.85
N VAL A 74 -0.26 -13.93 -7.80
CA VAL A 74 -0.50 -12.48 -7.91
C VAL A 74 0.84 -11.78 -7.74
N PHE A 75 1.36 -11.23 -8.82
CA PHE A 75 2.60 -10.47 -8.79
C PHE A 75 2.33 -8.97 -8.59
N PRO A 76 3.23 -8.20 -7.93
CA PRO A 76 2.99 -6.77 -7.65
C PRO A 76 2.69 -5.91 -8.89
N ASP A 77 3.32 -6.22 -10.02
CA ASP A 77 3.09 -5.58 -11.32
C ASP A 77 1.66 -5.81 -11.83
N GLN A 78 1.11 -7.01 -11.63
CA GLN A 78 -0.28 -7.32 -11.99
C GLN A 78 -1.27 -6.52 -11.14
N VAL A 79 -0.98 -6.34 -9.85
CA VAL A 79 -1.81 -5.51 -8.96
C VAL A 79 -1.82 -4.06 -9.44
N LEU A 80 -0.64 -3.51 -9.76
CA LEU A 80 -0.52 -2.14 -10.26
C LEU A 80 -1.28 -1.96 -11.58
N THR A 81 -1.08 -2.88 -12.52
CA THR A 81 -1.73 -2.87 -13.83
C THR A 81 -3.26 -2.96 -13.70
N ALA A 82 -3.75 -3.88 -12.87
CA ALA A 82 -5.18 -4.03 -12.60
C ALA A 82 -5.79 -2.77 -11.99
N HIS A 83 -5.07 -2.12 -11.06
CA HIS A 83 -5.50 -0.87 -10.46
C HIS A 83 -5.56 0.27 -11.48
N GLN A 84 -4.52 0.45 -12.28
CA GLN A 84 -4.47 1.49 -13.32
C GLN A 84 -5.63 1.33 -14.32
N HIS A 85 -5.85 0.12 -14.84
CA HIS A 85 -6.98 -0.15 -15.72
C HIS A 85 -8.34 0.10 -15.07
N PHE A 86 -8.49 -0.20 -13.77
CA PHE A 86 -9.71 0.14 -13.04
C PHE A 86 -9.95 1.65 -13.01
N ILE A 87 -8.91 2.45 -12.71
CA ILE A 87 -8.99 3.91 -12.68
C ILE A 87 -9.31 4.46 -14.08
N GLU A 88 -8.65 3.97 -15.14
CA GLU A 88 -8.91 4.39 -16.51
C GLU A 88 -10.35 4.13 -16.94
N ARG A 89 -10.88 2.93 -16.68
CA ARG A 89 -12.30 2.60 -16.95
C ARG A 89 -13.27 3.47 -16.17
N ARG A 90 -12.89 3.97 -14.99
CA ARG A 90 -13.70 4.91 -14.22
C ARG A 90 -13.66 6.31 -14.83
N ARG A 91 -12.49 6.75 -15.33
CA ARG A 91 -12.33 8.04 -16.02
C ARG A 91 -13.17 8.11 -17.29
N THR A 92 -13.29 7.03 -18.06
CA THR A 92 -14.13 7.01 -19.28
C THR A 92 -15.62 7.12 -18.99
N LYS A 93 -16.07 6.76 -17.78
CA LYS A 93 -17.48 6.85 -17.36
C LYS A 93 -17.85 8.21 -16.74
N ARG A 94 -16.90 9.14 -16.59
CA ARG A 94 -17.20 10.47 -16.03
C ARG A 94 -18.01 11.30 -17.02
N PRO A 95 -19.02 12.06 -16.55
CA PRO A 95 -19.74 13.01 -17.39
C PRO A 95 -18.79 14.00 -18.08
N ALA A 96 -19.10 14.35 -19.33
CA ALA A 96 -18.38 15.38 -20.05
C ALA A 96 -18.45 16.72 -19.28
N GLY A 97 -17.31 17.36 -19.06
CA GLY A 97 -17.21 18.66 -18.36
C GLY A 97 -16.81 18.60 -16.89
N GLU A 98 -16.80 17.42 -16.24
CA GLU A 98 -16.27 17.29 -14.86
C GLU A 98 -14.75 17.55 -14.82
N LEU A 99 -14.05 17.24 -15.91
CA LEU A 99 -12.63 17.53 -16.12
C LEU A 99 -12.45 18.75 -17.03
N ARG A 100 -12.98 19.91 -16.62
CA ARG A 100 -12.68 21.17 -17.31
C ARG A 100 -11.29 21.67 -16.89
N PRO A 101 -10.55 22.37 -17.77
CA PRO A 101 -9.39 23.11 -17.33
C PRO A 101 -9.80 24.12 -16.24
N ALA A 102 -8.95 24.27 -15.23
CA ALA A 102 -9.10 25.35 -14.26
C ALA A 102 -8.92 26.70 -14.98
N THR A 103 -9.73 27.68 -14.61
CA THR A 103 -9.65 29.05 -15.14
C THR A 103 -8.45 29.79 -14.56
N ASP A 104 -8.02 30.87 -15.23
CA ASP A 104 -6.91 31.70 -14.73
C ASP A 104 -7.18 32.27 -13.34
N THR A 105 -8.45 32.59 -13.04
CA THR A 105 -8.87 33.05 -11.70
C THR A 105 -8.72 31.94 -10.66
N GLU A 106 -9.12 30.71 -10.96
CA GLU A 106 -8.96 29.56 -10.06
C GLU A 106 -7.48 29.22 -9.85
N TRP A 107 -6.64 29.33 -10.90
CA TRP A 107 -5.19 29.20 -10.79
C TRP A 107 -4.60 30.28 -9.89
N THR A 108 -4.99 31.53 -10.09
CA THR A 108 -4.54 32.66 -9.27
C THR A 108 -4.95 32.47 -7.81
N GLU A 109 -6.19 32.02 -7.54
CA GLU A 109 -6.67 31.72 -6.20
C GLU A 109 -5.88 30.56 -5.56
N PHE A 110 -5.66 29.49 -6.32
CA PHE A 110 -4.86 28.34 -5.89
C PHE A 110 -3.43 28.75 -5.54
N GLU A 111 -2.74 29.51 -6.40
CA GLU A 111 -1.37 29.96 -6.16
C GLU A 111 -1.28 30.88 -4.93
N ASN A 112 -2.21 31.83 -4.81
CA ASN A 112 -2.29 32.73 -3.66
C ASN A 112 -2.56 31.96 -2.35
N HIS A 113 -3.29 30.84 -2.39
CA HIS A 113 -3.55 30.02 -1.20
C HIS A 113 -2.27 29.54 -0.49
N PHE A 114 -1.24 29.18 -1.25
CA PHE A 114 0.01 28.68 -0.68
C PHE A 114 0.96 29.80 -0.25
N LEU A 115 0.94 30.94 -0.93
CA LEU A 115 1.81 32.08 -0.62
C LEU A 115 1.35 32.88 0.61
N LEU A 116 0.07 32.79 0.98
CA LEU A 116 -0.52 33.60 2.06
C LEU A 116 -0.43 32.97 3.44
N ARG A 117 -0.03 31.70 3.57
CA ARG A 117 -0.13 30.96 4.84
C ARG A 117 1.22 30.63 5.47
N LYS A 118 1.97 31.69 5.77
CA LYS A 118 3.10 31.61 6.71
C LYS A 118 2.57 31.36 8.12
N VAL A 119 3.15 30.38 8.80
CA VAL A 119 2.89 30.04 10.19
C VAL A 119 4.15 30.28 11.02
N ALA A 120 4.02 30.21 12.35
CA ALA A 120 5.07 30.66 13.28
C ALA A 120 6.47 30.02 13.08
N LEU A 121 6.56 28.86 12.41
CA LEU A 121 7.79 28.09 12.20
C LEU A 121 8.14 27.87 10.73
N GLY A 122 7.39 28.42 9.78
CA GLY A 122 7.60 28.17 8.34
C GLY A 122 6.30 28.22 7.56
N ASP A 123 6.13 27.30 6.61
CA ASP A 123 5.01 27.31 5.66
C ASP A 123 4.04 26.15 5.88
N CYS A 124 2.75 26.40 5.61
CA CYS A 124 1.70 25.38 5.70
C CYS A 124 1.39 24.78 4.32
N HIS A 125 1.76 23.52 4.11
CA HIS A 125 1.51 22.78 2.85
C HIS A 125 0.17 22.02 2.87
N ARG A 126 -0.81 22.53 3.59
CA ARG A 126 -2.13 21.90 3.67
C ARG A 126 -2.80 21.94 2.29
N PRO A 127 -3.51 20.89 1.86
CA PRO A 127 -4.25 20.90 0.60
C PRO A 127 -5.27 22.05 0.54
N TYR A 128 -5.34 22.67 -0.64
CA TYR A 128 -6.31 23.71 -0.97
C TYR A 128 -7.74 23.28 -0.58
N GLY A 129 -8.51 24.23 -0.03
CA GLY A 129 -9.90 23.99 0.39
C GLY A 129 -10.09 23.24 1.71
N THR A 130 -9.02 22.95 2.48
CA THR A 130 -9.14 22.23 3.77
C THR A 130 -9.08 23.19 4.97
N PRO A 131 -10.14 23.35 5.80
CA PRO A 131 -10.14 24.27 6.95
C PRO A 131 -9.26 23.77 8.10
N CYS A 132 -8.59 24.68 8.85
CA CYS A 132 -7.74 24.38 10.00
C CYS A 132 -8.20 25.12 11.26
N VAL A 133 -8.53 24.40 12.33
CA VAL A 133 -8.81 25.00 13.66
C VAL A 133 -7.56 25.19 14.52
N HIS A 134 -6.42 24.64 14.08
CA HIS A 134 -5.15 24.59 14.82
C HIS A 134 -4.02 25.30 14.05
N GLU A 135 -4.34 26.33 13.28
CA GLU A 135 -3.41 27.05 12.39
C GLU A 135 -2.16 27.60 13.09
N HIS A 136 -2.18 27.67 14.43
CA HIS A 136 -1.08 28.16 15.24
C HIS A 136 -0.44 27.11 16.15
N ALA A 137 -0.88 25.84 16.13
CA ALA A 137 -0.33 24.75 16.96
C ALA A 137 0.59 23.81 16.15
N CYS A 138 1.53 24.39 15.40
CA CYS A 138 2.05 23.76 14.18
C CYS A 138 3.12 22.67 14.35
N THR A 139 3.81 22.54 15.49
CA THR A 139 4.96 21.61 15.60
C THR A 139 4.59 20.15 15.34
N ARG A 140 3.37 19.75 15.70
CA ARG A 140 2.84 18.40 15.45
C ARG A 140 2.17 18.24 14.09
N CYS A 141 1.87 19.35 13.40
CA CYS A 141 1.13 19.31 12.14
C CYS A 141 1.97 18.62 11.05
N PRO A 142 1.44 17.58 10.36
CA PRO A 142 2.17 16.92 9.28
C PRO A 142 2.39 17.82 8.05
N PHE A 143 1.53 18.82 7.86
CA PHE A 143 1.61 19.78 6.76
C PHE A 143 2.55 20.96 7.03
N LEU A 144 3.11 21.09 8.23
CA LEU A 144 4.11 22.11 8.51
C LEU A 144 5.43 21.74 7.82
N VAL A 145 5.87 22.61 6.92
CA VAL A 145 7.25 22.62 6.43
C VAL A 145 8.01 23.67 7.22
N VAL A 146 8.92 23.20 8.08
CA VAL A 146 9.69 24.08 8.95
C VAL A 146 10.76 24.80 8.14
N ASP A 147 10.82 26.12 8.29
CA ASP A 147 11.87 26.95 7.73
C ASP A 147 13.19 26.64 8.47
N PRO A 148 14.26 26.23 7.77
CA PRO A 148 15.56 25.98 8.39
C PRO A 148 16.10 27.12 9.27
N ALA A 149 15.74 28.37 8.98
CA ALA A 149 16.12 29.53 9.81
C ALA A 149 15.49 29.49 11.22
N GLN A 150 14.45 28.67 11.44
CA GLN A 150 13.78 28.52 12.73
C GLN A 150 14.37 27.40 13.61
N LEU A 151 15.50 26.79 13.21
CA LEU A 151 16.12 25.68 13.95
C LEU A 151 16.32 26.00 15.44
N GLY A 152 16.89 27.16 15.77
CA GLY A 152 17.12 27.57 17.15
C GLY A 152 15.83 27.65 17.98
N ARG A 153 14.73 28.12 17.37
CA ARG A 153 13.43 28.17 18.05
C ARG A 153 12.89 26.76 18.36
N VAL A 154 13.09 25.81 17.45
CA VAL A 154 12.69 24.42 17.67
C VAL A 154 13.56 23.75 18.75
N GLU A 155 14.84 24.09 18.82
CA GLU A 155 15.74 23.68 19.92
C GLU A 155 15.26 24.22 21.27
N ASP A 156 14.93 25.50 21.36
CA ASP A 156 14.38 26.10 22.58
C ASP A 156 13.08 25.41 23.02
N MET A 157 12.16 25.15 22.09
CA MET A 157 10.93 24.42 22.35
C MET A 157 11.20 22.99 22.86
N THR A 158 12.24 22.34 22.34
CA THR A 158 12.65 20.99 22.75
C THR A 158 13.18 20.99 24.18
N VAL A 159 14.08 21.91 24.50
CA VAL A 159 14.62 22.08 25.86
C VAL A 159 13.49 22.37 26.85
N ASN A 160 12.57 23.27 26.50
CA ASN A 160 11.42 23.58 27.35
C ASN A 160 10.53 22.34 27.58
N ALA A 161 10.17 21.62 26.51
CA ALA A 161 9.34 20.42 26.61
C ALA A 161 10.01 19.31 27.44
N GLN A 162 11.34 19.14 27.35
CA GLN A 162 12.09 18.22 28.20
C GLN A 162 12.01 18.62 29.68
N ALA A 163 12.21 19.90 30.00
CA ALA A 163 12.11 20.40 31.38
C ALA A 163 10.69 20.25 31.95
N ARG A 164 9.65 20.45 31.13
CA ARG A 164 8.25 20.19 31.53
C ARG A 164 7.96 18.71 31.71
N LEU A 165 8.55 17.83 30.91
CA LEU A 165 8.38 16.39 31.05
C LEU A 165 8.96 15.87 32.37
N VAL A 166 10.13 16.38 32.78
CA VAL A 166 10.72 16.06 34.09
C VAL A 166 9.77 16.45 35.22
N GLU A 167 9.28 17.70 35.23
CA GLU A 167 8.34 18.14 36.27
C GLU A 167 7.03 17.33 36.26
N ALA A 168 6.47 17.05 35.09
CA ALA A 168 5.24 16.28 34.96
C ALA A 168 5.39 14.85 35.51
N ARG A 169 6.56 14.23 35.33
CA ARG A 169 6.89 12.92 35.91
C ARG A 169 7.03 12.99 37.42
N GLU A 170 7.75 13.97 37.95
CA GLU A 170 7.90 14.18 39.40
C GLU A 170 6.54 14.38 40.09
N ARG A 171 5.60 15.06 39.41
CA ARG A 171 4.25 15.34 39.92
C ARG A 171 3.20 14.28 39.57
N ASN A 172 3.60 13.20 38.89
CA ASN A 172 2.70 12.13 38.42
C ASN A 172 1.51 12.63 37.56
N TRP A 173 1.73 13.64 36.71
CA TRP A 173 0.73 14.13 35.76
C TRP A 173 0.72 13.30 34.49
N LEU A 174 0.18 12.07 34.57
CA LEU A 174 0.28 11.07 33.51
C LEU A 174 -0.24 11.55 32.14
N GLY A 175 -1.30 12.36 32.11
CA GLY A 175 -1.82 12.94 30.86
C GLY A 175 -0.84 13.91 30.18
N GLU A 176 -0.19 14.77 30.98
CA GLU A 176 0.81 15.72 30.51
C GLU A 176 2.09 15.01 30.05
N VAL A 177 2.50 13.97 30.77
CA VAL A 177 3.65 13.13 30.38
C VAL A 177 3.46 12.58 28.96
N SER A 178 2.32 11.95 28.69
CA SER A 178 2.02 11.40 27.36
C SER A 178 1.98 12.48 26.28
N ALA A 179 1.35 13.62 26.56
CA ALA A 179 1.31 14.73 25.62
C ALA A 179 2.71 15.29 25.33
N LEU A 180 3.56 15.47 26.34
CA LEU A 180 4.91 16.01 26.21
C LEU A 180 5.84 15.06 25.45
N GLU A 181 5.76 13.76 25.70
CA GLU A 181 6.52 12.74 24.96
C GLU A 181 6.19 12.79 23.46
N GLN A 182 4.90 12.86 23.11
CA GLN A 182 4.48 13.00 21.71
C GLN A 182 4.97 14.31 21.09
N SER A 183 4.94 15.43 21.83
CA SER A 183 5.51 16.70 21.37
C SER A 183 7.00 16.58 21.05
N LEU A 184 7.77 15.94 21.93
CA LEU A 184 9.21 15.78 21.77
C LEU A 184 9.57 14.95 20.55
N GLU A 185 8.81 13.87 20.27
CA GLU A 185 9.00 13.08 19.06
C GLU A 185 8.88 13.94 17.79
N HIS A 186 7.86 14.81 17.74
CA HIS A 186 7.64 15.70 16.61
C HIS A 186 8.75 16.75 16.50
N LEU A 187 9.13 17.39 17.61
CA LEU A 187 10.20 18.38 17.64
C LEU A 187 11.54 17.80 17.17
N HIS A 188 11.94 16.63 17.66
CA HIS A 188 13.17 15.97 17.23
C HIS A 188 13.13 15.58 15.75
N ARG A 189 11.98 15.13 15.24
CA ARG A 189 11.82 14.88 13.79
C ARG A 189 12.04 16.16 12.99
N ARG A 190 11.44 17.28 13.40
CA ARG A 190 11.63 18.58 12.73
C ARG A 190 13.08 19.04 12.74
N GLN A 191 13.79 18.87 13.86
CA GLN A 191 15.23 19.15 13.93
C GLN A 191 16.01 18.36 12.87
N ARG A 192 15.80 17.03 12.81
CA ARG A 192 16.48 16.18 11.81
C ARG A 192 16.19 16.61 10.37
N GLU A 193 14.92 16.92 10.07
CA GLU A 193 14.51 17.41 8.75
C GLU A 193 15.22 18.72 8.38
N MET A 194 15.31 19.68 9.30
CA MET A 194 15.99 20.95 9.07
C MET A 194 17.49 20.80 8.93
N THR A 195 18.15 20.05 9.82
CA THR A 195 19.60 19.81 9.75
C THR A 195 19.99 19.14 8.43
N SER A 196 19.20 18.16 7.97
CA SER A 196 19.43 17.50 6.68
C SER A 196 19.33 18.48 5.50
N LYS A 197 18.34 19.38 5.51
CA LYS A 197 18.21 20.42 4.47
C LYS A 197 19.38 21.40 4.48
N LEU A 198 19.82 21.87 5.65
CA LEU A 198 20.96 22.78 5.78
C LEU A 198 22.25 22.17 5.24
N GLN A 199 22.46 20.86 5.46
CA GLN A 199 23.61 20.12 4.95
C GLN A 199 23.59 19.92 3.43
N GLN A 200 22.40 19.91 2.80
CA GLN A 200 22.23 19.77 1.35
C GLN A 200 22.35 21.10 0.59
N SER A 201 22.27 22.23 1.30
CA SER A 201 22.37 23.58 0.74
C SER A 201 23.79 24.16 0.73
N VAL A 202 24.80 23.39 1.14
CA VAL A 202 26.24 23.70 1.10
C VAL A 202 26.89 22.90 -0.01
#